data_AF-A0A352B685-F1
#
_entry.id   AF-A0A352B685-F1
#
_cell.length_a   1.000
_cell.length_b   1.000
_cell.length_c   1.000
_cell.angle_alpha   90.00
_cell.angle_beta   90.00
_cell.angle_gamma   90.00
#
_symmetry.space_group_name_H-M   'P 1'
#
loop_
_entity.id
_entity.type
_entity.pdbx_description
1 polymer ?
#
loop_
_entity_poly.entity_id
_entity_poly.type
_entity_poly.pdbx_seq_one_letter_code
_entity_poly.pdbx_strand_id
1 'polypeptide(L)' 'THNMQQASRVSDQTAFMYLGRLIEVGPTDQLFQNPRRKETDEYITGRFG' A
#
# COMPACT_ATOMS: atom_id res chain seq x y z
N THR A 1 -4.80 -2.27 8.78
CA THR A 1 -3.78 -2.88 9.67
C THR A 1 -2.50 -2.10 9.51
N HIS A 2 -1.69 -1.96 10.56
CA HIS A 2 -0.35 -1.37 10.45
C HIS A 2 0.73 -2.41 10.14
N ASN A 3 0.36 -3.69 10.08
CA ASN A 3 1.28 -4.75 9.68
C ASN A 3 1.15 -5.01 8.17
N MET A 4 2.01 -4.35 7.41
CA MET A 4 2.04 -4.44 5.94
C MET A 4 2.41 -5.85 5.45
N GLN A 5 3.20 -6.61 6.20
CA GLN A 5 3.58 -7.98 5.83
C GLN A 5 2.42 -8.97 6.02
N GLN A 6 1.50 -8.68 6.94
CA GLN A 6 0.27 -9.45 7.08
C GLN A 6 -0.70 -9.10 5.96
N ALA A 7 -0.87 -7.81 5.65
CA ALA A 7 -1.73 -7.36 4.55
C ALA A 7 -1.29 -7.97 3.22
N SER A 8 0.02 -7.98 2.94
CA SER A 8 0.54 -8.54 1.68
C SER A 8 0.33 -10.04 1.51
N ARG A 9 0.12 -10.81 2.59
CA ARG A 9 -0.07 -12.26 2.53
C ARG A 9 -1.52 -12.72 2.59
N VAL A 10 -2.39 -11.94 3.23
CA VAL A 10 -3.74 -12.39 3.62
C VAL A 10 -4.84 -11.64 2.87
N SER A 11 -4.54 -10.49 2.28
CA SER A 11 -5.55 -9.65 1.63
C SER A 11 -5.54 -9.85 0.11
N ASP A 12 -6.73 -10.01 -0.49
CA ASP A 12 -6.87 -10.00 -1.96
C ASP A 12 -6.81 -8.58 -2.53
N GLN A 13 -7.35 -7.61 -1.79
CA GLN A 13 -7.31 -6.18 -2.12
C GLN A 13 -6.75 -5.36 -0.97
N THR A 14 -6.01 -4.30 -1.31
CA THR A 14 -5.45 -3.35 -0.36
C THR A 14 -5.80 -1.93 -0.77
N ALA A 15 -6.15 -1.11 0.23
CA ALA A 15 -6.37 0.32 0.09
C ALA A 15 -5.32 1.06 0.93
N PHE A 16 -4.54 1.93 0.29
CA PHE A 16 -3.62 2.84 0.95
C PHE A 16 -4.31 4.19 1.19
N MET A 17 -4.39 4.57 2.46
CA MET A 17 -4.90 5.87 2.89
C MET A 17 -3.83 6.66 3.62
N TYR A 18 -3.77 7.96 3.35
CA TYR A 18 -2.85 8.88 4.01
C TYR A 18 -3.60 10.16 4.39
N LEU A 19 -3.51 10.55 5.68
CA LEU A 19 -4.17 11.74 6.23
C LEU A 19 -5.67 11.85 5.88
N GLY A 20 -6.39 10.73 5.98
CA GLY A 20 -7.83 10.67 5.69
C GLY A 20 -8.19 10.67 4.20
N ARG A 21 -7.21 10.64 3.29
CA ARG A 21 -7.43 10.53 1.85
C ARG A 21 -7.10 9.13 1.35
N LEU A 22 -7.96 8.59 0.50
CA LEU A 22 -7.66 7.37 -0.26
C LEU A 22 -6.69 7.73 -1.38
N ILE A 23 -5.48 7.19 -1.31
CA ILE A 23 -4.40 7.47 -2.25
C ILE A 23 -4.41 6.45 -3.39
N GLU A 24 -4.54 5.17 -3.05
CA GLU A 24 -4.57 4.07 -4.01
C GLU A 24 -5.38 2.88 -3.47
N VAL A 25 -6.07 2.18 -4.36
CA VAL A 25 -6.75 0.92 -4.06
C VAL A 25 -6.60 -0.03 -5.24
N GLY A 26 -6.41 -1.32 -4.96
CA GLY A 26 -6.26 -2.33 -6.00
C GLY A 26 -5.94 -3.71 -5.43
N PRO A 27 -5.62 -4.68 -6.32
CA PRO A 27 -5.06 -5.96 -5.92
C PRO A 27 -3.85 -5.75 -5.01
N THR A 28 -3.78 -6.54 -3.94
CA THR A 28 -2.69 -6.45 -2.96
C THR A 28 -1.32 -6.59 -3.63
N ASP A 29 -1.13 -7.61 -4.47
CA ASP A 29 0.13 -7.82 -5.19
C ASP A 29 0.55 -6.61 -6.03
N GLN A 30 -0.41 -5.93 -6.64
CA GLN A 30 -0.14 -4.71 -7.40
C GLN A 30 0.38 -3.60 -6.49
N LEU A 31 -0.30 -3.32 -5.37
CA LEU A 31 0.14 -2.28 -4.44
C LEU A 31 1.55 -2.54 -3.90
N PHE A 32 1.87 -3.80 -3.57
CA PHE A 32 3.12 -4.16 -2.91
C PHE A 32 4.30 -4.41 -3.85
N GLN A 33 4.06 -4.76 -5.12
CA GLN A 33 5.14 -5.06 -6.08
C GLN A 33 5.32 -3.98 -7.13
N ASN A 34 4.23 -3.34 -7.58
CA ASN A 34 4.27 -2.31 -8.62
C ASN A 34 3.15 -1.27 -8.41
N PRO A 35 3.24 -0.49 -7.32
CA PRO A 35 2.26 0.56 -7.02
C PRO A 35 2.21 1.60 -8.14
N ARG A 36 1.01 2.14 -8.41
CA ARG A 36 0.84 3.16 -9.47
C ARG A 36 1.08 4.58 -8.96
N ARG A 37 1.02 4.79 -7.64
CA ARG A 37 1.28 6.08 -7.00
C ARG A 37 2.66 6.09 -6.36
N LYS A 38 3.38 7.20 -6.57
CA LYS A 38 4.69 7.44 -5.95
C LYS A 38 4.59 7.44 -4.42
N GLU A 39 3.50 7.97 -3.89
CA GLU A 39 3.24 8.01 -2.46
C GLU A 39 3.05 6.59 -1.88
N THR A 40 2.41 5.69 -2.61
CA THR A 40 2.28 4.29 -2.20
C THR A 40 3.64 3.59 -2.22
N ASP A 41 4.44 3.81 -3.26
CA ASP A 41 5.79 3.25 -3.40
C ASP A 41 6.71 3.69 -2.24
N GLU A 42 6.77 5.00 -1.99
CA GLU A 42 7.60 5.54 -0.92
C GLU A 42 7.16 5.00 0.45
N TYR A 43 5.85 4.81 0.67
CA TYR A 43 5.33 4.29 1.93
C TYR A 43 5.71 2.82 2.16
N ILE A 44 5.53 1.98 1.13
CA ILE A 44 5.79 0.54 1.21
C ILE A 44 7.28 0.25 1.28
N THR A 45 8.11 1.00 0.55
CA THR A 45 9.58 0.85 0.57
C THR A 45 10.24 1.50 1.78
N GLY A 46 9.49 2.21 2.62
CA GLY A 46 10.01 2.90 3.81
C GLY A 46 10.80 4.17 3.49
N ARG A 47 10.64 4.73 2.28
CA ARG A 47 11.17 6.04 1.87
C ARG A 47 10.26 7.22 2.25
N PHE A 48 9.15 6.95 2.94
CA PHE A 48 8.33 7.96 3.59
C PHE A 48 9.07 8.53 4.82
N GLY A 49 9.97 9.48 4.56
CA GLY A 49 10.84 10.10 5.56
C GLY A 49 12.07 10.72 4.93
#